data_AF-A0A559RCQ8-F1
#
_entry.id   AF-A0A559RCQ8-F1
#
_cell.length_a   1.000
_cell.length_b   1.000
_cell.length_c   1.000
_cell.angle_alpha   90.00
_cell.angle_beta   90.00
_cell.angle_gamma   90.00
#
_symmetry.space_group_name_H-M   'P 1'
#
loop_
_entity.id
_entity.type
_entity.pdbx_description
1 polymer ?
#
loop_
_entity_poly.entity_id
_entity_poly.type
_entity_poly.pdbx_seq_one_letter_code
_entity_poly.pdbx_strand_id
1 'polypeptide(L)'
;MKTIKILLILLITVVSHTLIAQEVTFDNQAYVVKNKVISLNGKDVSETLTESQKIEIYNLADTKKAEIKAAEKAVKAADKEKRQKEKQAKAEAREVKAQERERKAAEKERKRSEKARKKSEKARQKIEKANAKIEKAESNLEKANAKLEKETKKYQKLEAKGKLSPNDIDKWEGKLEKLRSNITKAEQKLNKLK
;
A
#
# COMPACT_ATOMS: atom_id res chain seq x y z
N MET A 1 29.41 1.05 -20.81
CA MET A 1 28.36 1.66 -21.66
C MET A 1 28.82 2.86 -22.49
N LYS A 2 29.70 3.73 -21.99
CA LYS A 2 30.17 4.90 -22.76
C LYS A 2 31.03 4.50 -23.98
N THR A 3 31.90 3.50 -23.82
CA THR A 3 32.75 2.95 -24.89
C THR A 3 31.97 2.25 -26.00
N ILE A 4 30.96 1.46 -25.65
CA ILE A 4 30.04 0.82 -26.61
C ILE A 4 29.27 1.88 -27.41
N LYS A 5 28.81 2.97 -26.77
CA LYS A 5 28.14 4.08 -27.47
C LYS A 5 29.07 4.82 -28.43
N ILE A 6 30.35 5.01 -28.07
CA ILE A 6 31.34 5.69 -28.92
C ILE A 6 31.67 4.82 -30.15
N LEU A 7 31.86 3.51 -29.99
CA LEU A 7 32.09 2.58 -31.10
C LEU A 7 30.91 2.52 -32.08
N LEU A 8 29.67 2.56 -31.57
CA LEU A 8 28.46 2.56 -32.40
C LEU A 8 28.31 3.87 -33.20
N ILE A 9 28.66 5.01 -32.61
CA ILE A 9 28.65 6.32 -33.30
C ILE A 9 29.74 6.37 -34.37
N LEU A 10 30.94 5.85 -34.09
CA LEU A 10 32.06 5.83 -35.03
C LEU A 10 31.79 4.94 -36.24
N LEU A 11 31.11 3.79 -36.03
CA LEU A 11 30.63 2.90 -37.09
C LEU A 11 29.58 3.58 -38.00
N ILE A 12 28.66 4.36 -37.42
CA ILE A 12 27.62 5.10 -38.16
C ILE A 12 28.23 6.24 -39.00
N THR A 13 29.26 6.92 -38.49
CA THR A 13 29.95 8.01 -39.22
C THR A 13 30.84 7.53 -40.38
N VAL A 14 31.38 6.30 -40.31
CA VAL A 14 32.16 5.71 -41.42
C VAL A 14 31.23 5.30 -42.58
N VAL A 15 30.00 4.85 -42.29
CA VAL A 15 28.98 4.57 -43.33
C VAL A 15 28.42 5.86 -43.95
N SER A 16 28.55 7.00 -43.27
CA SER A 16 28.05 8.30 -43.75
C SER A 16 28.88 8.91 -44.91
N HIS A 17 30.10 8.42 -45.15
CA HIS A 17 31.03 9.00 -46.15
C HIS A 17 31.02 8.29 -47.52
N THR A 18 30.29 7.18 -47.70
CA THR A 18 30.07 6.59 -49.04
C THR A 18 28.87 7.26 -49.71
N LEU A 19 29.13 8.42 -50.32
CA LEU A 19 28.23 9.16 -51.19
C LEU A 19 27.59 8.25 -52.26
N ILE A 20 26.35 7.83 -51.99
CA ILE A 20 25.26 7.50 -52.94
C ILE A 20 25.70 6.67 -54.14
N ALA A 21 26.42 5.59 -53.90
CA ALA A 21 26.64 4.53 -54.89
C ALA A 21 25.64 3.41 -54.59
N GLN A 22 24.80 3.07 -55.57
CA GLN A 22 23.73 2.09 -55.38
C GLN A 22 24.00 0.83 -56.19
N GLU A 23 24.22 -0.27 -55.50
CA GLU A 23 24.49 -1.56 -56.13
C GLU A 23 23.19 -2.27 -56.52
N VAL A 24 23.07 -2.66 -57.78
CA VAL A 24 21.91 -3.36 -58.36
C VAL A 24 22.38 -4.55 -59.19
N THR A 25 21.58 -5.61 -59.20
CA THR A 25 21.89 -6.83 -59.96
C THR A 25 21.02 -6.86 -61.21
N PHE A 26 21.65 -6.95 -62.37
CA PHE A 26 20.99 -7.05 -63.67
C PHE A 26 21.77 -8.07 -64.51
N ASP A 27 21.09 -9.01 -65.16
CA ASP A 27 21.72 -10.10 -65.94
C ASP A 27 22.87 -10.83 -65.21
N ASN A 28 22.67 -11.17 -63.93
CA ASN A 28 23.66 -11.81 -63.05
C ASN A 28 24.95 -11.00 -62.81
N GLN A 29 24.98 -9.72 -63.22
CA GLN A 29 26.08 -8.79 -62.99
C GLN A 29 25.69 -7.73 -61.96
N ALA A 30 26.62 -7.36 -61.09
CA ALA A 30 26.44 -6.31 -60.10
C ALA A 30 26.92 -4.96 -60.67
N TYR A 31 25.99 -4.05 -60.91
CA TYR A 31 26.26 -2.69 -61.35
C TYR A 31 26.17 -1.72 -60.19
N VAL A 32 27.01 -0.70 -60.22
CA VAL A 32 26.97 0.43 -59.28
C VAL A 32 26.46 1.66 -60.00
N VAL A 33 25.35 2.20 -59.53
CA VAL A 33 24.73 3.41 -60.07
C VAL A 33 25.10 4.60 -59.18
N LYS A 34 25.73 5.62 -59.74
CA LYS A 34 26.08 6.87 -59.05
C LYS A 34 25.99 8.06 -60.00
N ASN A 35 25.20 9.08 -59.65
CA ASN A 35 25.07 10.31 -60.45
C ASN A 35 24.80 10.06 -61.96
N LYS A 36 23.92 9.09 -62.29
CA LYS A 36 23.62 8.66 -63.69
C LYS A 36 24.80 8.02 -64.44
N VAL A 37 25.80 7.53 -63.71
CA VAL A 37 26.86 6.68 -64.25
C VAL A 37 26.58 5.26 -63.79
N ILE A 38 26.64 4.30 -64.73
CA ILE A 38 26.54 2.87 -64.47
C ILE A 38 27.94 2.30 -64.56
N SER A 39 28.45 1.76 -63.44
CA SER A 39 29.76 1.14 -63.39
C SER A 39 29.67 -0.36 -63.15
N LEU A 40 30.49 -1.13 -63.87
CA LEU A 40 30.68 -2.57 -63.66
C LEU A 40 32.15 -2.79 -63.25
N ASN A 41 32.39 -3.44 -62.10
CA ASN A 41 33.75 -3.64 -61.55
C ASN A 41 34.59 -2.35 -61.45
N GLY A 42 33.94 -1.21 -61.15
CA GLY A 42 34.58 0.10 -61.04
C GLY A 42 34.91 0.79 -62.37
N LYS A 43 34.56 0.20 -63.52
CA LYS A 43 34.68 0.82 -64.85
C LYS A 43 33.33 1.37 -65.32
N ASP A 44 33.32 2.57 -65.89
CA ASP A 44 32.13 3.15 -66.51
C ASP A 44 31.74 2.36 -67.77
N VAL A 45 30.52 1.85 -67.79
CA VAL A 45 29.94 1.08 -68.90
C VAL A 45 28.68 1.76 -69.45
N SER A 46 28.45 3.04 -69.11
CA SER A 46 27.24 3.78 -69.46
C SER A 46 27.06 3.95 -70.97
N GLU A 47 28.14 3.98 -71.75
CA GLU A 47 28.08 4.11 -73.21
C GLU A 47 27.96 2.77 -73.93
N THR A 48 28.37 1.66 -73.30
CA THR A 48 28.35 0.32 -73.89
C THR A 48 27.02 -0.41 -73.72
N LEU A 49 26.16 0.07 -72.82
CA LEU A 49 24.82 -0.45 -72.57
C LEU A 49 23.80 0.13 -73.57
N THR A 50 22.82 -0.69 -73.95
CA THR A 50 21.66 -0.20 -74.71
C THR A 50 20.76 0.68 -73.85
N GLU A 51 19.98 1.56 -74.46
CA GLU A 51 19.03 2.42 -73.73
C GLU A 51 18.04 1.62 -72.87
N SER A 52 17.58 0.45 -73.35
CA SER A 52 16.71 -0.45 -72.56
C SER A 52 17.40 -0.96 -71.29
N GLN A 53 18.65 -1.41 -71.40
CA GLN A 53 19.42 -1.91 -70.24
C GLN A 53 19.70 -0.80 -69.23
N LYS A 54 20.01 0.41 -69.69
CA LYS A 54 20.19 1.57 -68.78
C LYS A 54 18.91 1.86 -68.00
N ILE A 55 17.76 1.88 -68.68
CA ILE A 55 16.45 2.13 -68.06
C ILE A 55 16.16 1.09 -66.97
N GLU A 56 16.38 -0.20 -67.25
CA GLU A 56 16.15 -1.26 -66.27
C GLU A 56 17.09 -1.15 -65.06
N ILE A 57 18.38 -0.90 -65.28
CA ILE A 57 19.38 -0.71 -64.21
C ILE A 57 19.02 0.51 -63.34
N TYR A 58 18.59 1.63 -63.94
CA TYR A 58 18.14 2.79 -63.17
C TYR A 58 16.87 2.53 -62.37
N ASN A 59 15.88 1.85 -62.96
CA ASN A 59 14.65 1.48 -62.27
C ASN A 59 14.92 0.55 -61.08
N LEU A 60 15.84 -0.41 -61.22
CA LEU A 60 16.29 -1.27 -60.12
C LEU A 60 16.94 -0.45 -58.99
N ALA A 61 17.73 0.56 -59.33
CA ALA A 61 18.37 1.44 -58.34
C ALA A 61 17.32 2.28 -57.60
N ASP A 62 16.40 2.90 -58.32
CA ASP A 62 15.32 3.67 -57.71
C ASP A 62 14.42 2.81 -56.81
N THR A 63 14.14 1.57 -57.21
CA THR A 63 13.37 0.60 -56.41
C THR A 63 14.10 0.26 -55.11
N LYS A 64 15.37 -0.16 -55.17
CA LYS A 64 16.17 -0.44 -53.96
C LYS A 64 16.27 0.77 -53.04
N LYS A 65 16.28 1.99 -53.59
CA LYS A 65 16.38 3.23 -52.80
C LYS A 65 15.09 3.47 -52.04
N ALA A 66 13.96 3.25 -52.70
CA ALA A 66 12.65 3.32 -52.08
C ALA A 66 12.49 2.26 -50.98
N GLU A 67 12.94 1.02 -51.22
CA GLU A 67 12.93 -0.07 -50.24
C GLU A 67 13.80 0.24 -49.01
N ILE A 68 15.04 0.73 -49.19
CA ILE A 68 15.91 1.13 -48.07
C ILE A 68 15.26 2.24 -47.25
N LYS A 69 14.69 3.26 -47.91
CA LYS A 69 14.00 4.36 -47.22
C LYS A 69 12.75 3.88 -46.48
N ALA A 70 12.03 2.90 -47.02
CA ALA A 70 10.89 2.27 -46.37
C ALA A 70 11.33 1.43 -45.16
N ALA A 71 12.39 0.63 -45.30
CA ALA A 71 12.96 -0.17 -44.22
C ALA A 71 13.50 0.70 -43.08
N GLU A 72 14.20 1.81 -43.39
CA GLU A 72 14.70 2.74 -42.37
C GLU A 72 13.57 3.42 -41.59
N LYS A 73 12.47 3.79 -42.27
CA LYS A 73 11.26 4.29 -41.62
C LYS A 73 10.61 3.24 -40.73
N ALA A 74 10.52 1.99 -41.20
CA ALA A 74 9.96 0.87 -40.43
C ALA A 74 10.78 0.58 -39.16
N VAL A 75 12.11 0.59 -39.26
CA VAL A 75 13.02 0.42 -38.12
C VAL A 75 12.87 1.57 -37.11
N LYS A 76 12.81 2.82 -37.57
CA LYS A 76 12.57 3.99 -36.71
C LYS A 76 11.21 3.93 -36.00
N ALA A 77 10.17 3.47 -36.70
CA ALA A 77 8.85 3.28 -36.11
C ALA A 77 8.86 2.18 -35.04
N ALA A 78 9.48 1.03 -35.33
CA ALA A 78 9.61 -0.08 -34.40
C ALA A 78 10.43 0.28 -33.14
N ASP A 79 11.51 1.04 -33.28
CA ASP A 79 12.30 1.53 -32.14
C ASP A 79 11.49 2.49 -31.25
N LYS A 80 10.75 3.42 -31.88
CA LYS A 80 9.85 4.33 -31.16
C LYS A 80 8.77 3.58 -30.38
N GLU A 81 8.19 2.55 -30.98
CA GLU A 81 7.18 1.69 -30.34
C GLU A 81 7.77 0.89 -29.17
N LYS A 82 8.94 0.24 -29.36
CA LYS A 82 9.63 -0.47 -28.26
C LYS A 82 9.94 0.46 -27.10
N ARG A 83 10.42 1.67 -27.37
CA ARG A 83 10.74 2.68 -26.34
C ARG A 83 9.49 3.19 -25.61
N GLN A 84 8.34 3.24 -26.28
CA GLN A 84 7.06 3.55 -25.64
C GLN A 84 6.59 2.40 -24.73
N LYS A 85 6.64 1.16 -25.21
CA LYS A 85 6.29 -0.03 -24.41
C LYS A 85 7.18 -0.17 -23.17
N GLU A 86 8.49 0.06 -23.29
CA GLU A 86 9.41 0.02 -22.15
C GLU A 86 9.08 1.11 -21.11
N LYS A 87 8.75 2.33 -21.56
CA LYS A 87 8.32 3.41 -20.66
C LYS A 87 7.01 3.08 -19.94
N GLN A 88 6.04 2.51 -20.64
CA GLN A 88 4.77 2.08 -20.05
C GLN A 88 4.99 0.96 -19.01
N ALA A 89 5.73 -0.10 -19.37
CA ALA A 89 6.03 -1.18 -18.45
C ALA A 89 6.78 -0.69 -17.19
N LYS A 90 7.69 0.29 -17.33
CA LYS A 90 8.39 0.90 -16.20
C LYS A 90 7.48 1.77 -15.33
N ALA A 91 6.51 2.47 -15.92
CA ALA A 91 5.54 3.26 -15.19
C ALA A 91 4.60 2.35 -14.38
N GLU A 92 4.08 1.30 -15.02
CA GLU A 92 3.20 0.31 -14.41
C GLU A 92 3.90 -0.45 -13.26
N ALA A 93 5.15 -0.88 -13.46
CA ALA A 93 5.94 -1.52 -12.40
C ALA A 93 6.18 -0.60 -11.20
N ARG A 94 6.33 0.72 -11.43
CA ARG A 94 6.47 1.70 -10.34
C ARG A 94 5.15 1.89 -9.60
N GLU A 95 4.04 1.93 -10.31
CA GLU A 95 2.71 2.07 -9.74
C GLU A 95 2.33 0.85 -8.89
N VAL A 96 2.53 -0.36 -9.39
CA VAL A 96 2.32 -1.61 -8.65
C VAL A 96 3.16 -1.61 -7.36
N LYS A 97 4.43 -1.20 -7.43
CA LYS A 97 5.31 -1.10 -6.26
C LYS A 97 4.86 -0.03 -5.25
N ALA A 98 4.29 1.08 -5.73
CA ALA A 98 3.72 2.12 -4.87
C ALA A 98 2.46 1.61 -4.15
N GLN A 99 1.53 0.99 -4.89
CA GLN A 99 0.31 0.40 -4.34
C GLN A 99 0.62 -0.70 -3.33
N GLU A 100 1.62 -1.56 -3.57
CA GLU A 100 2.03 -2.60 -2.62
C GLU A 100 2.56 -2.00 -1.31
N ARG A 101 3.36 -0.93 -1.39
CA ARG A 101 3.88 -0.23 -0.20
C ARG A 101 2.77 0.42 0.60
N GLU A 102 1.81 1.04 -0.08
CA GLU A 102 0.65 1.66 0.54
C GLU A 102 -0.23 0.62 1.23
N ARG A 103 -0.53 -0.51 0.58
CA ARG A 103 -1.25 -1.64 1.19
C ARG A 103 -0.55 -2.16 2.44
N LYS A 104 0.77 -2.35 2.40
CA LYS A 104 1.56 -2.79 3.57
C LYS A 104 1.55 -1.77 4.70
N ALA A 105 1.57 -0.47 4.39
CA ALA A 105 1.47 0.59 5.39
C ALA A 105 0.08 0.61 6.04
N ALA A 106 -0.98 0.55 5.23
CA ALA A 106 -2.36 0.50 5.68
C ALA A 106 -2.65 -0.75 6.55
N GLU A 107 -2.10 -1.91 6.19
CA GLU A 107 -2.23 -3.14 6.98
C GLU A 107 -1.55 -3.01 8.35
N LYS A 108 -0.33 -2.47 8.40
CA LYS A 108 0.39 -2.23 9.66
C LYS A 108 -0.38 -1.27 10.56
N GLU A 109 -0.96 -0.21 9.99
CA GLU A 109 -1.74 0.76 10.75
C GLU A 109 -3.04 0.15 11.29
N ARG A 110 -3.77 -0.62 10.46
CA ARG A 110 -4.95 -1.39 10.92
C ARG A 110 -4.59 -2.31 12.08
N LYS A 111 -3.48 -3.03 12.01
CA LYS A 111 -3.03 -3.94 13.08
C LYS A 111 -2.67 -3.20 14.37
N ARG A 112 -2.09 -1.99 14.29
CA ARG A 112 -1.81 -1.13 15.44
C ARG A 112 -3.10 -0.62 16.08
N SER A 113 -4.01 -0.10 15.25
CA SER A 113 -5.32 0.38 15.68
C SER A 113 -6.15 -0.72 16.34
N GLU A 114 -6.17 -1.93 15.77
CA GLU A 114 -6.89 -3.07 16.35
C GLU A 114 -6.32 -3.48 17.73
N LYS A 115 -4.99 -3.51 17.86
CA LYS A 115 -4.33 -3.78 19.15
C LYS A 115 -4.65 -2.69 20.18
N ALA A 116 -4.65 -1.43 19.78
CA ALA A 116 -5.01 -0.32 20.66
C ALA A 116 -6.47 -0.42 21.11
N ARG A 117 -7.39 -0.73 20.19
CA ARG A 117 -8.81 -0.94 20.49
C ARG A 117 -9.01 -2.09 21.48
N LYS A 118 -8.37 -3.25 21.24
CA LYS A 118 -8.42 -4.40 22.16
C LYS A 118 -7.90 -4.09 23.56
N LYS A 119 -6.83 -3.28 23.69
CA LYS A 119 -6.31 -2.84 24.99
C LYS A 119 -7.31 -1.91 25.70
N SER A 120 -7.87 -0.94 24.97
CA SER A 120 -8.87 -0.01 25.49
C SER A 120 -10.13 -0.74 25.95
N GLU A 121 -10.62 -1.69 25.16
CA GLU A 121 -11.79 -2.51 25.49
C GLU A 121 -11.56 -3.34 26.75
N LYS A 122 -10.40 -4.00 26.89
CA LYS A 122 -10.05 -4.73 28.12
C LYS A 122 -9.94 -3.81 29.34
N ALA A 123 -9.42 -2.60 29.17
CA ALA A 123 -9.35 -1.62 30.25
C ALA A 123 -10.76 -1.19 30.68
N ARG A 124 -11.65 -0.88 29.73
CA ARG A 124 -13.06 -0.56 29.98
C ARG A 124 -13.79 -1.69 30.71
N GLN A 125 -13.64 -2.94 30.26
CA GLN A 125 -14.24 -4.09 30.94
C GLN A 125 -13.74 -4.27 32.38
N LYS A 126 -12.46 -3.99 32.66
CA LYS A 126 -11.92 -4.05 34.03
C LYS A 126 -12.52 -2.96 34.92
N ILE A 127 -12.63 -1.75 34.39
CA ILE A 127 -13.25 -0.61 35.08
C ILE A 127 -14.73 -0.90 35.35
N GLU A 128 -15.46 -1.39 34.34
CA GLU A 128 -16.88 -1.75 34.47
C GLU A 128 -17.10 -2.82 35.54
N LYS A 129 -16.28 -3.88 35.55
CA LYS A 129 -16.34 -4.92 36.59
C LYS A 129 -15.97 -4.38 37.99
N ALA A 130 -15.05 -3.44 38.09
CA ALA A 130 -14.70 -2.81 39.35
C ALA A 130 -15.86 -1.94 39.85
N ASN A 131 -16.44 -1.11 38.99
CA ASN A 131 -17.60 -0.28 39.30
C ASN A 131 -18.81 -1.12 39.72
N ALA A 132 -19.10 -2.23 39.02
CA ALA A 132 -20.18 -3.14 39.41
C ALA A 132 -19.97 -3.75 40.80
N LYS A 133 -18.71 -4.02 41.20
CA LYS A 133 -18.40 -4.49 42.57
C LYS A 133 -18.58 -3.39 43.60
N ILE A 134 -18.17 -2.16 43.27
CA ILE A 134 -18.35 -0.98 44.14
C ILE A 134 -19.85 -0.73 44.34
N GLU A 135 -20.64 -0.66 43.27
CA GLU A 135 -22.08 -0.44 43.31
C GLU A 135 -22.80 -1.50 44.16
N LYS A 136 -22.43 -2.78 43.98
CA LYS A 136 -22.99 -3.87 44.81
C LYS A 136 -22.59 -3.72 46.29
N ALA A 137 -21.38 -3.28 46.58
CA ALA A 137 -20.93 -3.03 47.95
C ALA A 137 -21.65 -1.82 48.58
N GLU A 138 -21.87 -0.74 47.81
CA GLU A 138 -22.65 0.43 48.22
C GLU A 138 -24.10 0.06 48.52
N SER A 139 -24.76 -0.70 47.63
CA SER A 139 -26.13 -1.18 47.85
C SER A 139 -26.25 -2.06 49.11
N ASN A 140 -25.26 -2.91 49.39
CA ASN A 140 -25.26 -3.72 50.60
C ASN A 140 -25.07 -2.89 51.87
N LEU A 141 -24.21 -1.86 51.81
CA LEU A 141 -23.99 -0.93 52.91
C LEU A 141 -25.26 -0.12 53.19
N GLU A 142 -25.92 0.39 52.16
CA GLU A 142 -27.18 1.10 52.26
C GLU A 142 -28.27 0.25 52.92
N LYS A 143 -28.42 -1.02 52.50
CA LYS A 143 -29.36 -1.96 53.13
C LYS A 143 -29.05 -2.23 54.59
N ALA A 144 -27.76 -2.33 54.95
CA ALA A 144 -27.35 -2.53 56.33
C ALA A 144 -27.68 -1.29 57.18
N ASN A 145 -27.41 -0.09 56.67
CA ASN A 145 -27.77 1.19 57.31
C ASN A 145 -29.28 1.33 57.50
N ALA A 146 -30.07 1.04 56.47
CA ALA A 146 -31.53 1.07 56.55
C ALA A 146 -32.08 0.08 57.60
N LYS A 147 -31.44 -1.10 57.75
CA LYS A 147 -31.81 -2.08 58.77
C LYS A 147 -31.48 -1.57 60.18
N LEU A 148 -30.29 -1.01 60.38
CA LEU A 148 -29.90 -0.41 61.66
C LEU A 148 -30.88 0.71 62.05
N GLU A 149 -31.20 1.60 61.11
CA GLU A 149 -32.13 2.70 61.34
C GLU A 149 -33.53 2.20 61.76
N LYS A 150 -34.09 1.21 61.05
CA LYS A 150 -35.38 0.61 61.40
C LYS A 150 -35.40 -0.01 62.79
N GLU A 151 -34.36 -0.77 63.13
CA GLU A 151 -34.24 -1.44 64.43
C GLU A 151 -34.00 -0.41 65.55
N THR A 152 -33.23 0.64 65.28
CA THR A 152 -32.98 1.75 66.22
C THR A 152 -34.28 2.51 66.50
N LYS A 153 -35.06 2.85 65.47
CA LYS A 153 -36.39 3.48 65.62
C LYS A 153 -37.35 2.59 66.41
N LYS A 154 -37.31 1.27 66.21
CA LYS A 154 -38.17 0.33 66.94
C LYS A 154 -37.78 0.25 68.42
N TYR A 155 -36.48 0.18 68.71
CA TYR A 155 -35.95 0.21 70.08
C TYR A 155 -36.37 1.50 70.80
N GLN A 156 -36.07 2.67 70.24
CA GLN A 156 -36.42 3.98 70.81
C GLN A 156 -37.93 4.11 71.10
N LYS A 157 -38.79 3.60 70.20
CA LYS A 157 -40.25 3.62 70.42
C LYS A 157 -40.71 2.72 71.56
N LEU A 158 -40.06 1.59 71.80
CA LEU A 158 -40.40 0.68 72.90
C LEU A 158 -39.88 1.23 74.23
N GLU A 159 -38.68 1.81 74.20
CA GLU A 159 -38.02 2.40 75.36
C GLU A 159 -38.79 3.62 75.86
N ALA A 160 -39.17 4.52 74.95
CA ALA A 160 -40.01 5.68 75.25
C ALA A 160 -41.41 5.31 75.80
N LYS A 161 -41.89 4.09 75.53
CA LYS A 161 -43.17 3.59 76.05
C LYS A 161 -43.02 2.83 77.38
N GLY A 162 -41.80 2.70 77.93
CA GLY A 162 -41.51 1.93 79.13
C GLY A 162 -41.82 0.43 79.00
N LYS A 163 -41.86 -0.11 77.77
CA LYS A 163 -42.26 -1.49 77.48
C LYS A 163 -41.09 -2.49 77.46
N LEU A 164 -39.95 -2.10 78.01
CA LEU A 164 -38.71 -2.86 78.00
C LEU A 164 -38.24 -3.09 79.44
N SER A 165 -37.98 -4.35 79.79
CA SER A 165 -37.28 -4.68 81.03
C SER A 165 -35.77 -4.40 80.88
N PRO A 166 -35.00 -4.24 81.98
CA PRO A 166 -33.55 -4.06 81.90
C PRO A 166 -32.85 -5.13 81.05
N ASN A 167 -33.24 -6.40 81.19
CA ASN A 167 -32.68 -7.50 80.41
C ASN A 167 -33.06 -7.44 78.91
N ASP A 168 -34.22 -6.88 78.58
CA ASP A 168 -34.61 -6.70 77.17
C ASP A 168 -33.87 -5.52 76.53
N ILE A 169 -33.56 -4.46 77.30
CA ILE A 169 -32.70 -3.35 76.87
C ILE A 169 -31.33 -3.89 76.43
N ASP A 170 -30.68 -4.69 77.29
CA ASP A 170 -29.37 -5.28 76.98
C ASP A 170 -29.39 -6.14 75.69
N LYS A 171 -30.47 -6.91 75.47
CA LYS A 171 -30.64 -7.70 74.22
C LYS A 171 -30.77 -6.80 72.99
N TRP A 172 -31.48 -5.68 73.11
CA TRP A 172 -31.63 -4.72 72.03
C TRP A 172 -30.33 -4.00 71.74
N GLU A 173 -29.60 -3.55 72.76
CA GLU A 173 -28.28 -2.94 72.62
C GLU A 173 -27.30 -3.89 71.93
N GLY A 174 -27.23 -5.15 72.37
CA GLY A 174 -26.40 -6.17 71.73
C GLY A 174 -26.80 -6.46 70.28
N LYS A 175 -28.09 -6.35 69.93
CA LYS A 175 -28.56 -6.46 68.53
C LYS A 175 -28.12 -5.26 67.70
N LEU A 176 -28.25 -4.04 68.22
CA LEU A 176 -27.84 -2.82 67.54
C LEU A 176 -26.31 -2.76 67.36
N GLU A 177 -25.54 -3.19 68.35
CA GLU A 177 -24.08 -3.30 68.28
C GLU A 177 -23.64 -4.28 67.20
N LYS A 178 -24.27 -5.47 67.11
CA LYS A 178 -24.02 -6.43 66.02
C LYS A 178 -24.32 -5.82 64.65
N LEU A 179 -25.39 -5.03 64.51
CA LEU A 179 -25.72 -4.35 63.26
C LEU A 179 -24.69 -3.27 62.91
N ARG A 180 -24.25 -2.46 63.89
CA ARG A 180 -23.16 -1.48 63.71
C ARG A 180 -21.86 -2.14 63.29
N SER A 181 -21.47 -3.24 63.94
CA SER A 181 -20.28 -4.02 63.57
C SER A 181 -20.35 -4.55 62.12
N ASN A 182 -21.52 -5.01 61.69
CA ASN A 182 -21.73 -5.46 60.31
C ASN A 182 -21.62 -4.32 59.30
N ILE A 183 -22.12 -3.12 59.63
CA ILE A 183 -21.96 -1.90 58.82
C ILE A 183 -20.49 -1.53 58.68
N THR A 184 -19.74 -1.46 59.79
CA THR A 184 -18.30 -1.16 59.76
C THR A 184 -17.53 -2.15 58.89
N LYS A 185 -17.87 -3.45 58.94
CA LYS A 185 -17.26 -4.46 58.05
C LYS A 185 -17.64 -4.25 56.59
N ALA A 186 -18.86 -3.81 56.29
CA ALA A 186 -19.30 -3.50 54.93
C ALA A 186 -18.61 -2.24 54.39
N GLU A 187 -18.46 -1.19 55.20
CA GLU A 187 -17.70 0.03 54.88
C GLU A 187 -16.23 -0.28 54.60
N GLN A 188 -15.59 -1.08 55.45
CA GLN A 188 -14.22 -1.52 55.23
C GLN A 188 -14.06 -2.30 53.93
N LYS A 189 -15.04 -3.15 53.57
CA LYS A 189 -15.03 -3.87 52.29
C LYS A 189 -15.20 -2.93 51.11
N LEU A 190 -16.09 -1.95 51.20
CA LEU A 190 -16.29 -0.94 50.17
C LEU A 190 -15.04 -0.07 49.99
N ASN A 191 -14.41 0.36 51.07
CA ASN A 191 -13.21 1.18 51.04
C ASN A 191 -12.00 0.44 50.46
N LYS A 192 -11.95 -0.89 50.56
CA LYS A 192 -10.93 -1.73 49.89
C LYS A 192 -11.17 -1.89 48.38
N LEU A 193 -12.36 -1.55 47.89
CA LEU A 193 -12.73 -1.65 46.47
C LEU A 193 -12.62 -0.32 45.72
N LYS A 194 -12.55 0.81 46.45
CA LYS A 194 -12.31 2.16 45.93
C LYS A 194 -10.81 2.44 45.87
#